data_AF-A0A916N1K4-F1
#
_entry.id   AF-A0A916N1K4-F1
#
_cell.length_a   1.000
_cell.length_b   1.000
_cell.length_c   1.000
_cell.angle_alpha   90.00
_cell.angle_beta   90.00
_cell.angle_gamma   90.00
#
_symmetry.space_group_name_H-M   'P 1'
#
loop_
_entity.id
_entity.type
_entity.pdbx_description
1 polymer ?
#
loop_
_entity_poly.entity_id
_entity_poly.type
_entity_poly.pdbx_seq_one_letter_code
_entity_poly.pdbx_strand_id
1 'polypeptide(L)'
;MRRTIEQPILGIFATVIAITIALTIISQFDPQILGSWVLLAVLSGLPILVVFGLVWRCDYPGFLSRLAQPARGIAMLAMMAVISLIVGSVVWTVIGGKLLPPAPFTSLFVITSILVLFWVITLFQGGL
;
A
#
# COMPACT_ATOMS: atom_id res chain seq x y z
N MET A 1 -35.50 -1.06 9.03
CA MET A 1 -35.02 -2.34 9.58
C MET A 1 -33.57 -2.52 9.13
N ARG A 2 -32.60 -2.43 10.06
CA ARG A 2 -31.17 -2.23 9.74
C ARG A 2 -30.53 -3.48 9.12
N ARG A 3 -29.87 -3.33 7.96
CA ARG A 3 -29.02 -4.32 7.25
C ARG A 3 -27.69 -4.60 8.01
N THR A 4 -27.72 -4.86 9.30
CA THR A 4 -26.49 -4.98 10.10
C THR A 4 -25.81 -6.35 10.01
N ILE A 5 -26.53 -7.43 9.64
CA ILE A 5 -25.96 -8.79 9.53
C ILE A 5 -25.36 -9.06 8.14
N GLU A 6 -25.80 -8.35 7.10
CA GLU A 6 -25.20 -8.46 5.74
C GLU A 6 -23.78 -7.88 5.69
N GLN A 7 -23.47 -6.89 6.52
CA GLN A 7 -22.17 -6.21 6.53
C GLN A 7 -20.99 -7.12 6.91
N PRO A 8 -21.07 -7.94 8.00
CA PRO A 8 -20.01 -8.90 8.33
C PRO A 8 -19.72 -9.92 7.22
N ILE A 9 -20.76 -10.50 6.63
CA ILE A 9 -20.62 -11.54 5.60
C ILE A 9 -20.01 -10.94 4.33
N LEU A 10 -20.46 -9.76 3.91
CA LEU A 10 -19.90 -9.04 2.77
C LEU A 10 -18.42 -8.71 2.97
N GLY A 11 -18.03 -8.31 4.19
CA GLY A 11 -16.63 -8.03 4.54
C GLY A 11 -15.75 -9.27 4.47
N ILE A 12 -16.22 -10.41 5.00
CA ILE A 12 -15.50 -11.69 4.91
C ILE A 12 -15.33 -12.09 3.45
N PHE A 13 -16.40 -12.03 2.66
CA PHE A 13 -16.36 -12.38 1.25
C PHE A 13 -15.37 -11.50 0.45
N ALA A 14 -15.41 -10.18 0.67
CA ALA A 14 -14.46 -9.25 0.05
C ALA A 14 -13.00 -9.56 0.46
N THR A 15 -12.77 -9.93 1.73
CA THR A 15 -11.44 -10.29 2.23
C THR A 15 -10.92 -11.58 1.59
N VAL A 16 -11.76 -12.61 1.48
CA VAL A 16 -11.40 -13.88 0.83
C VAL A 16 -11.05 -13.66 -0.64
N ILE A 17 -11.82 -12.83 -1.36
CA ILE A 17 -11.52 -12.45 -2.74
C ILE A 17 -10.16 -11.75 -2.82
N ALA A 18 -9.92 -10.75 -1.96
CA ALA A 18 -8.66 -10.00 -1.95
C ALA A 18 -7.45 -10.91 -1.67
N ILE A 19 -7.55 -11.81 -0.70
CA ILE A 19 -6.49 -12.79 -0.37
C ILE A 19 -6.24 -13.72 -1.56
N THR A 20 -7.30 -14.26 -2.17
CA THR A 20 -7.17 -15.18 -3.31
C THR A 20 -6.47 -14.49 -4.49
N ILE A 21 -6.85 -13.25 -4.80
CA ILE A 21 -6.20 -12.46 -5.85
C ILE A 21 -4.72 -12.21 -5.48
N ALA A 22 -4.44 -11.80 -4.24
CA ALA A 22 -3.08 -11.53 -3.80
C ALA A 22 -2.18 -12.77 -3.90
N LEU A 23 -2.64 -13.93 -3.41
CA LEU A 23 -1.90 -15.19 -3.49
C LEU A 23 -1.69 -15.64 -4.94
N THR A 24 -2.68 -15.43 -5.82
CA THR A 24 -2.57 -15.76 -7.24
C THR A 24 -1.51 -14.92 -7.94
N ILE A 25 -1.41 -13.62 -7.59
CA ILE A 25 -0.37 -12.74 -8.10
C ILE A 25 1.00 -13.14 -7.55
N ILE A 26 1.10 -13.40 -6.24
CA ILE A 26 2.37 -13.78 -5.59
C ILE A 26 2.91 -15.10 -6.16
N SER A 27 2.05 -16.06 -6.48
CA SER A 27 2.47 -17.35 -7.03
C SER A 27 3.10 -17.27 -8.42
N GLN A 28 2.99 -16.14 -9.12
CA GLN A 28 3.63 -15.93 -10.42
C GLN A 28 5.12 -15.57 -10.33
N PHE A 29 5.64 -15.29 -9.14
CA PHE A 29 7.01 -14.85 -8.94
C PHE A 29 7.89 -15.93 -8.32
N ASP A 30 9.13 -16.05 -8.81
CA ASP A 30 10.17 -16.81 -8.13
C ASP A 30 10.51 -16.15 -6.77
N PRO A 31 10.82 -16.92 -5.71
CA PRO A 31 11.16 -16.38 -4.39
C PRO A 31 12.26 -15.31 -4.39
N GLN A 32 13.24 -15.37 -5.30
CA GLN A 32 14.32 -14.39 -5.40
C GLN A 32 13.83 -13.05 -5.97
N ILE A 33 12.95 -13.09 -6.97
CA ILE A 33 12.34 -11.89 -7.56
C ILE A 33 11.33 -11.29 -6.57
N LEU A 34 10.56 -12.15 -5.91
CA LEU A 34 9.59 -11.77 -4.89
C LEU A 34 10.29 -11.05 -3.73
N GLY A 35 11.39 -11.61 -3.22
CA GLY A 35 12.15 -11.07 -2.10
C GLY A 35 13.04 -9.87 -2.41
N SER A 36 13.10 -9.43 -3.67
CA SER A 36 13.94 -8.30 -4.10
C SER A 36 13.10 -7.15 -4.67
N TRP A 37 12.87 -7.15 -5.98
CA TRP A 37 12.20 -6.07 -6.68
C TRP A 37 10.74 -5.93 -6.32
N VAL A 38 10.01 -7.06 -6.26
CA VAL A 38 8.59 -7.04 -5.94
C VAL A 38 8.39 -6.57 -4.50
N LEU A 39 9.21 -7.07 -3.57
CA LEU A 39 9.20 -6.63 -2.18
C LEU A 39 9.43 -5.11 -2.08
N LEU A 40 10.48 -4.59 -2.74
CA LEU A 40 10.77 -3.16 -2.71
C LEU A 40 9.62 -2.32 -3.31
N ALA A 41 9.05 -2.75 -4.43
CA ALA A 41 7.92 -2.07 -5.06
C ALA A 41 6.69 -2.04 -4.14
N VAL A 42 6.28 -3.19 -3.59
CA VAL A 42 5.12 -3.25 -2.69
C VAL A 42 5.35 -2.39 -1.43
N LEU A 43 6.50 -2.54 -0.79
CA LEU A 43 6.81 -1.80 0.45
C LEU A 43 6.88 -0.29 0.22
N SER A 44 7.43 0.17 -0.89
CA SER A 44 7.49 1.60 -1.22
C SER A 44 6.13 2.25 -1.48
N GLY A 45 5.08 1.45 -1.75
CA GLY A 45 3.70 1.91 -1.82
C GLY A 45 2.97 2.01 -0.48
N LEU A 46 3.48 1.37 0.58
CA LEU A 46 2.83 1.39 1.90
C LEU A 46 2.75 2.78 2.56
N PRO A 47 3.76 3.68 2.46
CA PRO A 47 3.65 5.02 3.02
C PRO A 47 2.42 5.79 2.53
N ILE A 48 2.13 5.74 1.23
CA ILE A 48 0.95 6.42 0.69
C ILE A 48 -0.35 5.71 1.11
N LEU A 49 -0.36 4.39 1.32
CA LEU A 49 -1.51 3.70 1.89
C LEU A 49 -1.85 4.20 3.30
N VAL A 50 -0.83 4.43 4.14
CA VAL A 50 -1.03 5.02 5.47
C VAL A 50 -1.63 6.43 5.36
N VAL A 51 -1.14 7.25 4.43
CA VAL A 51 -1.68 8.59 4.17
C VAL A 51 -3.13 8.51 3.66
N PHE A 52 -3.43 7.64 2.70
CA PHE A 52 -4.79 7.44 2.20
C PHE A 52 -5.75 7.06 3.31
N GLY A 53 -5.39 6.08 4.15
CA GLY A 53 -6.26 5.57 5.20
C GLY A 53 -6.43 6.53 6.37
N LEU A 54 -5.32 7.05 6.91
CA LEU A 54 -5.34 7.81 8.17
C LEU A 54 -5.51 9.32 7.94
N VAL A 55 -4.75 9.88 6.99
CA VAL A 55 -4.71 11.33 6.78
C VAL A 55 -5.89 11.78 5.93
N TRP A 56 -6.11 11.11 4.79
CA TRP A 56 -7.11 11.50 3.81
C TRP A 56 -8.44 10.79 3.98
N ARG A 57 -8.52 9.76 4.82
CA ARG A 57 -9.73 8.93 5.02
C ARG A 57 -10.33 8.46 3.69
N CYS A 58 -9.45 8.19 2.72
CA CYS A 58 -9.74 7.90 1.32
C CYS A 58 -10.46 9.02 0.54
N ASP A 59 -10.71 10.20 1.09
CA ASP A 59 -11.51 11.26 0.46
C ASP A 59 -10.70 12.24 -0.41
N TYR A 60 -9.37 12.14 -0.38
CA TYR A 60 -8.46 12.92 -1.21
C TYR A 60 -7.57 12.00 -2.07
N PRO A 61 -7.18 12.41 -3.29
CA PRO A 61 -7.56 13.65 -3.99
C PRO A 61 -9.02 13.69 -4.43
N GLY A 62 -9.63 14.88 -4.35
CA GLY A 62 -11.09 15.06 -4.47
C GLY A 62 -11.72 14.66 -5.82
N PHE A 63 -10.91 14.43 -6.85
CA PHE A 63 -11.38 13.86 -8.11
C PHE A 63 -11.55 12.33 -8.02
N LEU A 64 -10.74 11.64 -7.20
CA LEU A 64 -10.82 10.20 -6.99
C LEU A 64 -11.98 9.81 -6.06
N SER A 65 -12.30 10.65 -5.08
CA SER A 65 -13.38 10.38 -4.12
C SER A 65 -14.79 10.43 -4.74
N ARG A 66 -14.93 11.05 -5.91
CA ARG A 66 -16.20 11.14 -6.66
C ARG A 66 -16.50 9.89 -7.49
N LEU A 67 -15.53 8.98 -7.68
CA LEU A 67 -15.78 7.74 -8.42
C LEU A 67 -16.62 6.78 -7.58
N ALA A 68 -17.56 6.10 -8.25
CA ALA A 68 -18.24 4.95 -7.67
C ALA A 68 -17.27 3.77 -7.49
N GLN A 69 -17.58 2.87 -6.56
CA GLN A 69 -16.90 1.57 -6.49
C GLN A 69 -17.31 0.73 -7.72
N PRO A 70 -16.41 -0.05 -8.34
CA PRO A 70 -15.02 -0.33 -7.94
C PRO A 70 -13.97 0.65 -8.50
N ALA A 71 -14.38 1.58 -9.37
CA ALA A 71 -13.45 2.47 -10.09
C ALA A 71 -12.60 3.34 -9.14
N ARG A 72 -13.16 3.77 -8.00
CA ARG A 72 -12.41 4.49 -6.94
C ARG A 72 -11.21 3.68 -6.44
N GLY A 73 -11.40 2.39 -6.16
CA GLY A 73 -10.34 1.51 -5.67
C GLY A 73 -9.26 1.28 -6.72
N ILE A 74 -9.65 1.06 -7.97
CA ILE A 74 -8.72 0.88 -9.10
C ILE A 74 -7.89 2.15 -9.31
N ALA A 75 -8.50 3.33 -9.24
CA ALA A 75 -7.80 4.59 -9.43
C ALA A 75 -6.84 4.90 -8.27
N MET A 76 -7.21 4.58 -7.03
CA MET A 76 -6.31 4.66 -5.87
C MET A 76 -5.14 3.68 -5.97
N LEU A 77 -5.39 2.46 -6.44
CA LEU A 77 -4.35 1.45 -6.70
C LEU A 77 -3.37 1.96 -7.77
N ALA A 78 -3.87 2.54 -8.86
CA ALA A 78 -3.03 3.11 -9.91
C ALA A 78 -2.15 4.26 -9.38
N MET A 79 -2.73 5.17 -8.59
CA MET A 79 -1.98 6.25 -7.94
C MET A 79 -0.92 5.70 -6.98
N MET A 80 -1.25 4.67 -6.20
CA MET A 80 -0.31 3.98 -5.32
C MET A 80 0.83 3.36 -6.11
N ALA A 81 0.56 2.71 -7.24
CA ALA A 81 1.57 2.11 -8.10
C ALA A 81 2.55 3.16 -8.66
N VAL A 82 2.04 4.32 -9.10
CA VAL A 82 2.89 5.44 -9.55
C VAL A 82 3.78 5.95 -8.42
N ILE A 83 3.24 6.15 -7.22
CA ILE A 83 4.00 6.65 -6.08
C ILE A 83 5.03 5.61 -5.62
N SER A 84 4.66 4.34 -5.59
CA SER A 84 5.56 3.22 -5.32
C SER A 84 6.75 3.22 -6.29
N LEU A 85 6.53 3.38 -7.59
CA LEU A 85 7.62 3.45 -8.56
C LEU A 85 8.57 4.62 -8.30
N ILE A 86 8.03 5.81 -7.98
CA ILE A 86 8.84 7.00 -7.68
C ILE A 86 9.63 6.78 -6.39
N VAL A 87 8.96 6.42 -5.30
CA VAL A 87 9.58 6.23 -3.98
C VAL A 87 10.58 5.08 -4.01
N GLY A 88 10.22 3.94 -4.60
CA GLY A 88 11.09 2.79 -4.75
C GLY A 88 12.37 3.13 -5.52
N SER A 89 12.26 3.90 -6.60
CA SER A 89 13.43 4.36 -7.37
C SER A 89 14.32 5.30 -6.56
N VAL A 90 13.73 6.24 -5.82
CA VAL A 90 14.48 7.16 -4.95
C VAL A 90 15.19 6.40 -3.84
N VAL A 91 14.49 5.51 -3.14
CA VAL A 91 15.07 4.73 -2.04
C VAL A 91 16.18 3.79 -2.55
N TRP A 92 15.98 3.13 -3.70
CA TRP A 92 17.02 2.30 -4.30
C TRP A 92 18.29 3.08 -4.66
N THR A 93 18.14 4.31 -5.14
CA THR A 93 19.27 5.15 -5.57
C THR A 93 19.98 5.84 -4.40
N VAL A 94 19.24 6.33 -3.41
CA VAL A 94 19.78 7.11 -2.28
C VAL A 94 20.23 6.22 -1.13
N ILE A 95 19.45 5.19 -0.79
CA ILE A 95 19.71 4.31 0.36
C ILE A 95 20.35 3.00 -0.10
N GLY A 96 19.85 2.42 -1.19
CA GLY A 96 20.29 1.12 -1.70
C GLY A 96 21.58 1.15 -2.53
N GLY A 97 22.14 2.32 -2.82
CA GLY A 97 23.38 2.47 -3.57
C GLY A 97 23.32 1.94 -5.01
N LYS A 98 22.13 1.78 -5.59
CA LYS A 98 21.90 1.18 -6.92
C LYS A 98 22.39 -0.26 -7.07
N LEU A 99 22.49 -1.02 -5.97
CA LEU A 99 22.89 -2.42 -6.01
C LEU A 99 21.81 -3.28 -6.69
N LEU A 100 22.25 -4.28 -7.45
CA LEU A 100 21.42 -5.22 -8.20
C LEU A 100 21.69 -6.65 -7.70
N PRO A 101 20.68 -7.40 -7.22
CA PRO A 101 19.30 -6.97 -6.92
C PRO A 101 19.24 -6.00 -5.70
N PRO A 102 18.10 -5.33 -5.45
CA PRO A 102 17.93 -4.47 -4.29
C PRO A 102 18.39 -5.12 -2.99
N ALA A 103 19.27 -4.45 -2.27
CA ALA A 103 19.82 -4.96 -1.02
C ALA A 103 18.71 -5.06 0.06
N PRO A 104 18.70 -6.10 0.91
CA PRO A 104 17.68 -6.28 1.95
C PRO A 104 17.51 -5.07 2.88
N PHE A 105 18.61 -4.38 3.19
CA PHE A 105 18.60 -3.18 4.03
C PHE A 105 17.80 -2.02 3.43
N THR A 106 17.70 -1.95 2.11
CA THR A 106 16.86 -0.96 1.39
C THR A 106 15.39 -1.17 1.74
N SER A 107 14.91 -2.41 1.70
CA SER A 107 13.54 -2.76 2.07
C SER A 107 13.28 -2.58 3.55
N LEU A 108 14.25 -2.92 4.42
CA LEU A 108 14.15 -2.69 5.86
C LEU A 108 14.00 -1.20 6.20
N PHE A 109 14.76 -0.32 5.54
CA PHE A 109 14.61 1.13 5.70
C PHE A 109 13.18 1.60 5.40
N VAL A 110 12.56 1.10 4.32
CA VAL A 110 11.17 1.43 3.98
C VAL A 110 10.21 0.95 5.07
N ILE A 111 10.36 -0.30 5.54
CA ILE A 111 9.54 -0.88 6.61
C ILE A 111 9.62 -0.01 7.87
N THR A 112 10.83 0.35 8.33
CA THR A 112 11.01 1.20 9.51
C THR A 112 10.42 2.59 9.30
N SER A 113 10.57 3.18 8.12
CA SER A 113 10.01 4.49 7.78
C SER A 113 8.47 4.51 7.86
N ILE A 114 7.81 3.42 7.48
CA ILE A 114 6.34 3.29 7.60
C ILE A 114 5.90 3.31 9.06
N LEU A 115 6.63 2.64 9.95
CA LEU A 115 6.34 2.67 11.38
C LEU A 115 6.47 4.09 11.92
N VAL A 116 7.56 4.80 11.59
CA VAL A 116 7.75 6.20 11.98
C VAL A 116 6.62 7.08 11.44
N LEU A 117 6.25 6.92 10.16
CA LEU A 117 5.16 7.66 9.54
C LEU A 117 3.82 7.42 10.26
N PHE A 118 3.51 6.17 10.59
CA PHE A 118 2.31 5.81 11.35
C PHE A 118 2.28 6.48 12.72
N TRP A 119 3.40 6.47 13.46
CA TRP A 119 3.51 7.14 14.75
C TRP A 119 3.36 8.66 14.63
N VAL A 120 4.03 9.28 13.65
CA VAL A 120 3.91 10.72 13.40
C VAL A 120 2.46 11.09 13.09
N ILE A 121 1.81 10.40 12.15
CA ILE A 121 0.42 10.69 11.78
C ILE A 121 -0.52 10.53 12.99
N THR A 122 -0.40 9.44 13.74
CA THR A 122 -1.29 9.20 14.90
C THR A 122 -1.08 10.22 16.01
N LEU A 123 0.17 10.63 16.30
CA LEU A 123 0.46 11.65 17.31
C LEU A 123 -0.05 13.05 16.91
N PHE A 124 0.14 13.44 15.66
CA PHE A 124 -0.23 14.79 15.21
C PHE A 124 -1.68 14.92 14.73
N GLN A 125 -2.34 13.83 14.34
CA GLN A 125 -3.76 13.84 13.97
C GLN A 125 -4.71 13.37 15.08
N GLY A 126 -4.24 12.58 16.05
CA GLY A 126 -5.03 12.14 17.21
C GLY A 126 -5.16 13.19 18.32
N GLY A 127 -4.55 14.37 18.15
CA GLY A 127 -4.53 15.47 19.11
C GLY A 127 -5.47 16.65 18.81
N LEU A 128 -6.48 16.49 17.94
CA LEU A 128 -7.51 17.51 17.65
C LEU A 128 -8.92 16.92 17.78
#